data_AF-A0A2N1QQW4-F1
#
_entry.id   AF-A0A2N1QQW4-F1
#
_cell.length_a   1.000
_cell.length_b   1.000
_cell.length_c   1.000
_cell.angle_alpha   90.00
_cell.angle_beta   90.00
_cell.angle_gamma   90.00
#
_symmetry.space_group_name_H-M   'P 1'
#
loop_
_entity.id
_entity.type
_entity.pdbx_description
1 polymer ?
#
loop_
_entity_poly.entity_id
_entity_poly.type
_entity_poly.pdbx_seq_one_letter_code
_entity_poly.pdbx_strand_id
1 'polypeptide(L)'
;AIEQKTTHNNPRSIVGTITEIYDYYRLLWARIGQPFCPECGREITEQSIDQILDTVYRYPQESRLMILAPVILGRKGEHKKVFEDAKKGGYVRVRVDGEIMDLDTAIVLDKQVKHTIEVIVDRVVLRPDGRSRLADSIEMGIEMTGGLVSILILDADGSEKVETFSEHNSCAHCGISIPELEPRLFSFNNPFGACPSCHGLGTKTEFDPDKVIPDRKRSFNQGAIASQNPDAVWSRAPLEALAERYGFTLDTPFEKLSDEVISVILYGTEERLPIKYKNEKNHGYYTMEKPFAGIIPDLKRRYFETNSMQIRMWMDSFMTSRTCEVCHGQRLRSEAFSVLVGGMNIVQVTSMSVKESVAFFHGLQLTDTQNEISKQILKEIKARLTFLVNVGLDYLTLDRPSGSLSGGEAQRIRLATQIGSALSGVIYVLDEPSIGLHQRDNQRLIDTLKTLRDIGNTVIVVEHDEATIREADYVIDLGPGAGVHGGEITAQGTPEEIERNPASITGQYLSGKLHMSTPSERREGSGESL
;
A
#
# COMPACT_ATOMS: atom_id res chain seq x y z
N ALA A 1 0.98 31.20 4.01
CA ALA A 1 0.59 31.13 2.60
C ALA A 1 0.42 29.67 2.18
N ILE A 2 -0.67 29.35 1.49
CA ILE A 2 -0.89 28.06 0.83
C ILE A 2 -0.43 28.22 -0.64
N GLU A 3 0.87 28.09 -0.85
CA GLU A 3 1.53 28.22 -2.16
C GLU A 3 1.65 26.87 -2.88
N GLN A 4 1.85 26.91 -4.21
CA GLN A 4 2.04 25.73 -5.07
C GLN A 4 3.38 24.98 -4.85
N LYS A 5 4.30 25.51 -4.02
CA LYS A 5 5.73 25.18 -4.10
C LYS A 5 6.22 23.86 -3.51
N THR A 6 5.36 22.93 -3.10
CA THR A 6 5.83 21.70 -2.44
C THR A 6 5.05 20.46 -2.83
N THR A 7 5.23 19.97 -4.07
CA THR A 7 5.09 18.53 -4.33
C THR A 7 6.33 17.84 -3.76
N HIS A 8 6.31 17.53 -2.46
CA HIS A 8 7.33 16.67 -1.89
C HIS A 8 7.23 15.28 -2.53
N ASN A 9 8.23 14.92 -3.34
CA ASN A 9 8.33 13.61 -3.99
C ASN A 9 8.82 12.54 -3.00
N ASN A 10 8.06 12.32 -1.93
CA ASN A 10 8.26 11.15 -1.07
C ASN A 10 7.48 9.97 -1.69
N PRO A 11 8.15 8.89 -2.16
CA PRO A 11 7.50 7.75 -2.79
C PRO A 11 6.52 7.01 -1.86
N ARG A 12 6.67 7.19 -0.54
CA ARG A 12 5.77 6.62 0.47
C ARG A 12 4.55 7.48 0.76
N SER A 13 4.51 8.73 0.30
CA SER A 13 3.38 9.61 0.56
C SER A 13 2.27 9.42 -0.49
N ILE A 14 1.04 9.27 -0.01
CA ILE A 14 -0.19 9.14 -0.80
C ILE A 14 -1.20 10.20 -0.36
N VAL A 15 -2.27 10.39 -1.14
CA VAL A 15 -3.38 11.30 -0.80
C VAL A 15 -3.93 11.01 0.60
N GLY A 16 -4.15 9.73 0.93
CA GLY A 16 -4.66 9.30 2.23
C GLY A 16 -3.75 9.65 3.41
N THR A 17 -2.43 9.69 3.23
CA THR A 17 -1.49 10.08 4.29
C THR A 17 -1.38 11.60 4.44
N ILE A 18 -1.49 12.36 3.35
CA ILE A 18 -1.45 13.85 3.40
C ILE A 18 -2.73 14.40 4.06
N THR A 19 -3.85 13.73 3.82
CA THR A 19 -5.16 14.11 4.36
C THR A 19 -5.43 13.52 5.75
N GLU A 20 -4.50 12.71 6.28
CA GLU A 20 -4.64 11.92 7.51
C GLU A 20 -5.82 10.91 7.49
N ILE A 21 -6.58 10.81 6.39
CA ILE A 21 -7.71 9.88 6.27
C ILE A 21 -7.24 8.44 6.45
N TYR A 22 -6.07 8.10 5.89
CA TYR A 22 -5.50 6.77 6.05
C TYR A 22 -5.16 6.46 7.51
N ASP A 23 -4.76 7.45 8.31
CA ASP A 23 -4.47 7.24 9.72
C ASP A 23 -5.73 6.87 10.50
N TYR A 24 -6.86 7.51 10.19
CA TYR A 24 -8.17 7.12 10.72
C TYR A 24 -8.65 5.77 10.20
N TYR A 25 -8.35 5.40 8.94
CA TYR A 25 -8.63 4.05 8.45
C TYR A 25 -7.87 3.01 9.26
N ARG A 26 -6.57 3.21 9.53
CA ARG A 26 -5.79 2.29 10.36
C ARG A 26 -6.39 2.16 11.76
N LEU A 27 -6.83 3.28 12.35
CA LEU A 27 -7.48 3.28 13.66
C LEU A 27 -8.81 2.49 13.63
N LEU A 28 -9.62 2.68 12.59
CA LEU A 28 -10.88 1.97 12.42
C LEU A 28 -10.68 0.46 12.26
N TRP A 29 -9.79 0.04 11.36
CA TRP A 29 -9.47 -1.37 11.12
C TRP A 29 -8.85 -2.04 12.35
N ALA A 30 -8.06 -1.32 13.13
CA ALA A 30 -7.53 -1.83 14.39
C ALA A 30 -8.62 -2.02 15.47
N ARG A 31 -9.65 -1.18 15.49
CA ARG A 31 -10.66 -1.18 16.57
C ARG A 31 -11.87 -2.07 16.32
N ILE A 32 -12.32 -2.14 15.07
CA ILE A 32 -13.54 -2.90 14.71
C ILE A 32 -13.31 -3.92 13.59
N GLY A 33 -12.08 -4.04 13.10
CA GLY A 33 -11.74 -4.98 12.03
C GLY A 33 -11.84 -6.42 12.51
N GLN A 34 -12.42 -7.26 11.66
CA GLN A 34 -12.52 -8.69 11.88
C GLN A 34 -11.38 -9.39 11.13
N PRO A 35 -10.46 -10.09 11.82
CA PRO A 35 -9.38 -10.80 11.17
C PRO A 35 -9.89 -12.12 10.58
N PHE A 36 -9.49 -12.41 9.35
CA PHE A 36 -9.73 -13.69 8.68
C PHE A 36 -8.40 -14.42 8.45
N CYS A 37 -8.44 -15.73 8.34
CA CYS A 37 -7.27 -16.53 8.01
C CYS A 37 -6.90 -16.34 6.52
N PRO A 38 -5.67 -15.94 6.18
CA PRO A 38 -5.25 -15.78 4.79
C PRO A 38 -5.29 -17.07 3.96
N GLU A 39 -5.18 -18.24 4.58
CA GLU A 39 -5.19 -19.53 3.88
C GLU A 39 -6.59 -20.12 3.70
N CYS A 40 -7.42 -20.11 4.75
CA CYS A 40 -8.72 -20.80 4.73
C CYS A 40 -9.93 -19.85 4.72
N GLY A 41 -9.72 -18.53 4.86
CA GLY A 41 -10.77 -17.52 4.81
C GLY A 41 -11.75 -17.54 5.99
N ARG A 42 -11.49 -18.32 7.04
CA ARG A 42 -12.33 -18.36 8.25
C ARG A 42 -12.01 -17.18 9.17
N GLU A 43 -13.02 -16.68 9.85
CA GLU A 43 -12.85 -15.66 10.88
C GLU A 43 -11.96 -16.18 12.02
N ILE A 44 -11.03 -15.34 12.47
CA ILE A 44 -10.17 -15.58 13.62
C ILE A 44 -10.80 -14.81 14.78
N THR A 45 -11.16 -15.53 15.83
CA THR A 45 -11.72 -14.94 17.03
C THR A 45 -10.80 -15.22 18.20
N GLU A 46 -10.33 -14.16 18.84
CA GLU A 46 -9.66 -14.24 20.13
C GLU A 46 -10.71 -14.42 21.23
N GLN A 47 -10.51 -15.41 22.10
CA GLN A 47 -11.39 -15.64 23.24
C GLN A 47 -10.55 -15.86 24.49
N SER A 48 -10.79 -15.05 25.51
CA SER A 48 -10.25 -15.30 26.85
C SER A 48 -10.79 -16.63 27.41
N ILE A 49 -10.05 -17.23 28.35
CA ILE A 49 -10.47 -18.48 29.01
C ILE A 49 -11.89 -18.34 29.58
N ASP A 50 -12.24 -17.20 30.18
CA ASP A 50 -13.59 -16.95 30.69
C ASP A 50 -14.67 -16.94 29.60
N GLN A 51 -14.39 -16.37 28.42
CA GLN A 51 -15.32 -16.39 27.29
C GLN A 51 -15.48 -17.78 26.68
N ILE A 52 -14.40 -18.56 26.62
CA ILE A 52 -14.44 -19.96 26.20
C ILE A 52 -15.33 -20.73 27.19
N LEU A 53 -15.11 -20.57 28.49
CA LEU A 53 -15.94 -21.18 29.53
C LEU A 53 -17.41 -20.77 29.39
N ASP A 54 -17.70 -19.48 29.23
CA ASP A 54 -19.07 -19.00 29.07
C ASP A 54 -19.75 -19.57 27.82
N THR A 55 -19.00 -19.80 26.74
CA THR A 55 -19.50 -20.47 25.54
C THR A 55 -19.79 -21.94 25.82
N VAL A 56 -18.87 -22.65 26.50
CA VAL A 56 -19.03 -24.06 26.85
C VAL A 56 -20.19 -24.27 27.82
N TYR A 57 -20.42 -23.34 28.75
CA TYR A 57 -21.52 -23.40 29.70
C TYR A 57 -22.91 -23.13 29.10
N ARG A 58 -22.99 -22.70 27.82
CA ARG A 58 -24.28 -22.62 27.09
C ARG A 58 -24.76 -23.99 26.61
N TYR A 59 -23.91 -25.01 26.61
CA TYR A 59 -24.29 -26.37 26.23
C TYR A 59 -25.16 -27.06 27.29
N PRO A 60 -25.93 -28.11 26.90
CA PRO A 60 -26.75 -28.87 27.84
C PRO A 60 -25.93 -29.41 29.02
N GLN A 61 -26.50 -29.32 30.22
CA GLN A 61 -25.88 -29.90 31.41
C GLN A 61 -25.79 -31.43 31.26
N GLU A 62 -24.77 -32.04 31.87
CA GLU A 62 -24.40 -33.46 31.76
C GLU A 62 -23.84 -33.91 30.40
N SER A 63 -23.57 -33.00 29.45
CA SER A 63 -22.82 -33.32 28.23
C SER A 63 -21.38 -33.75 28.56
N ARG A 64 -20.88 -34.74 27.81
CA ARG A 64 -19.50 -35.25 27.97
C ARG A 64 -18.57 -34.46 27.07
N LEU A 65 -17.55 -33.87 27.65
CA LEU A 65 -16.56 -33.03 26.99
C LEU A 65 -15.20 -33.72 27.02
N MET A 66 -14.49 -33.70 25.90
CA MET A 66 -13.07 -34.03 25.84
C MET A 66 -12.29 -32.78 25.46
N ILE A 67 -11.37 -32.36 26.32
CA ILE A 67 -10.49 -31.23 26.07
C ILE A 67 -9.29 -31.77 25.31
N LEU A 68 -9.07 -31.20 24.14
CA LEU A 68 -8.10 -31.62 23.15
C LEU A 68 -7.10 -30.49 22.93
N ALA A 69 -5.81 -30.81 22.94
CA ALA A 69 -4.73 -29.92 22.56
C ALA A 69 -4.31 -30.23 21.11
N PRO A 70 -4.76 -29.45 20.10
CA PRO A 70 -4.40 -29.67 18.69
C PRO A 70 -2.93 -29.31 18.43
N VAL A 71 -2.02 -30.26 18.66
CA VAL A 71 -0.57 -30.04 18.52
C VAL A 71 -0.14 -29.98 17.07
N ILE A 72 -0.81 -30.74 16.19
CA ILE A 72 -0.59 -30.71 14.74
C ILE A 72 -1.94 -30.62 14.03
N LEU A 73 -2.08 -29.65 13.13
CA LEU A 73 -3.27 -29.48 12.28
C LEU A 73 -2.88 -29.64 10.80
N GLY A 74 -3.28 -30.74 10.17
CA GLY A 74 -3.16 -30.95 8.73
C GLY A 74 -1.74 -30.84 8.14
N ARG A 75 -0.69 -31.23 8.88
CA ARG A 75 0.71 -31.16 8.41
C ARG A 75 1.24 -32.52 7.96
N LYS A 76 2.04 -32.52 6.90
CA LYS A 76 2.72 -33.73 6.42
C LYS A 76 3.87 -34.13 7.34
N GLY A 77 4.02 -35.42 7.63
CA GLY A 77 5.14 -35.95 8.40
C GLY A 77 4.74 -37.05 9.35
N GLU A 78 5.74 -37.80 9.83
CA GLU A 78 5.54 -38.90 10.78
C GLU A 78 5.31 -38.41 12.22
N HIS A 79 5.68 -37.15 12.52
CA HIS A 79 5.49 -36.45 13.79
C HIS A 79 5.87 -37.23 15.08
N LYS A 80 6.80 -38.20 15.00
CA LYS A 80 7.23 -39.07 16.12
C LYS A 80 7.57 -38.32 17.41
N LYS A 81 8.25 -37.18 17.27
CA LYS A 81 8.64 -36.32 18.39
C LYS A 81 7.43 -35.81 19.21
N VAL A 82 6.30 -35.54 18.56
CA VAL A 82 5.07 -35.08 19.22
C VAL A 82 4.53 -36.14 20.16
N PHE A 83 4.52 -37.41 19.75
CA PHE A 83 4.07 -38.52 20.58
C PHE A 83 5.02 -38.79 21.75
N GLU A 84 6.34 -38.69 21.54
CA GLU A 84 7.33 -38.80 22.61
C GLU A 84 7.20 -37.69 23.66
N ASP A 85 7.01 -36.44 23.21
CA ASP A 85 6.86 -35.28 24.08
C ASP A 85 5.53 -35.35 24.86
N ALA A 86 4.43 -35.79 24.24
CA ALA A 86 3.16 -36.04 24.92
C ALA A 86 3.28 -37.17 25.96
N LYS A 87 4.01 -38.25 25.65
CA LYS A 87 4.23 -39.35 26.60
C LYS A 87 5.08 -38.92 27.79
N LYS A 88 6.11 -38.10 27.58
CA LYS A 88 6.90 -37.49 28.66
C LYS A 88 6.06 -36.53 29.52
N GLY A 89 5.10 -35.85 28.91
CA GLY A 89 4.11 -35.01 29.61
C GLY A 89 3.08 -35.79 30.44
N GLY A 90 3.09 -37.13 30.39
CA GLY A 90 2.19 -37.99 31.17
C GLY A 90 0.82 -38.21 30.54
N TYR A 91 0.62 -37.83 29.28
CA TYR A 91 -0.64 -38.06 28.57
C TYR A 91 -0.74 -39.51 28.10
N VAL A 92 -1.94 -40.07 28.16
CA VAL A 92 -2.20 -41.50 27.84
C VAL A 92 -2.85 -41.67 26.46
N ARG A 93 -3.65 -40.71 26.02
CA ARG A 93 -4.44 -40.84 24.79
C ARG A 93 -4.23 -39.67 23.85
N VAL A 94 -4.27 -39.96 22.57
CA VAL A 94 -4.16 -38.98 21.49
C VAL A 94 -5.23 -39.30 20.46
N ARG A 95 -5.78 -38.27 19.82
CA ARG A 95 -6.68 -38.42 18.68
C ARG A 95 -5.88 -38.10 17.42
N VAL A 96 -5.78 -39.06 16.50
CA VAL A 96 -5.07 -38.91 15.23
C VAL A 96 -6.06 -39.11 14.10
N ASP A 97 -6.19 -38.10 13.23
CA ASP A 97 -7.13 -38.10 12.09
C ASP A 97 -8.56 -38.50 12.44
N GLY A 98 -9.00 -38.15 13.65
CA GLY A 98 -10.34 -38.44 14.17
C GLY A 98 -10.42 -39.70 15.05
N GLU A 99 -9.43 -40.58 15.01
CA GLU A 99 -9.41 -41.84 15.79
C GLU A 99 -8.65 -41.69 17.11
N ILE A 100 -9.22 -42.16 18.21
CA ILE A 100 -8.59 -42.14 19.53
C ILE A 100 -7.67 -43.36 19.68
N MET A 101 -6.39 -43.09 19.89
CA MET A 101 -5.33 -44.07 20.06
C MET A 101 -4.65 -43.94 21.43
N ASP A 102 -4.09 -45.04 21.92
CA ASP A 102 -3.30 -45.07 23.15
C ASP A 102 -1.82 -44.79 22.82
N LEU A 103 -1.21 -43.85 23.54
CA LEU A 103 0.19 -43.45 23.36
C LEU A 103 1.20 -44.55 23.73
N ASP A 104 0.77 -45.61 24.43
CA ASP A 104 1.58 -46.79 24.67
C ASP A 104 1.67 -47.74 23.46
N THR A 105 0.79 -47.56 22.47
CA THR A 105 0.83 -48.33 21.22
C THR A 105 1.77 -47.65 20.22
N ALA A 106 2.49 -48.43 19.40
CA ALA A 106 3.36 -47.87 18.38
C ALA A 106 2.53 -47.23 17.24
N ILE A 107 2.39 -45.90 17.27
CA ILE A 107 1.72 -45.12 16.22
C ILE A 107 2.72 -44.82 15.10
N VAL A 108 2.44 -45.29 13.89
CA VAL A 108 3.26 -45.03 12.69
C VAL A 108 2.42 -44.27 11.68
N LEU A 109 2.83 -43.04 11.37
CA LEU A 109 2.17 -42.17 10.40
C LEU A 109 2.96 -42.09 9.09
N ASP A 110 2.28 -41.80 7.98
CA ASP A 110 2.90 -41.68 6.66
C ASP A 110 3.50 -40.27 6.49
N LYS A 111 4.76 -40.21 6.08
CA LYS A 111 5.47 -38.95 5.85
C LYS A 111 4.85 -38.07 4.75
N GLN A 112 4.16 -38.67 3.77
CA GLN A 112 3.61 -37.96 2.60
C GLN A 112 2.17 -37.47 2.78
N VAL A 113 1.47 -37.97 3.81
CA VAL A 113 0.06 -37.67 4.09
C VAL A 113 -0.02 -36.56 5.14
N LYS A 114 -1.05 -35.71 5.03
CA LYS A 114 -1.34 -34.68 6.03
C LYS A 114 -2.06 -35.32 7.20
N HIS A 115 -1.54 -35.15 8.41
CA HIS A 115 -2.12 -35.68 9.63
C HIS A 115 -2.57 -34.56 10.56
N THR A 116 -3.61 -34.83 11.35
CA THR A 116 -4.09 -34.00 12.46
C THR A 116 -3.92 -34.79 13.76
N ILE A 117 -3.23 -34.21 14.74
CA ILE A 117 -2.88 -34.86 16.00
C ILE A 117 -3.34 -33.95 17.14
N GLU A 118 -4.24 -34.47 17.96
CA GLU A 118 -4.82 -33.76 19.10
C GLU A 118 -4.60 -34.58 20.37
N VAL A 119 -3.85 -34.05 21.34
CA VAL A 119 -3.61 -34.75 22.62
C VAL A 119 -4.83 -34.57 23.52
N ILE A 120 -5.31 -35.65 24.14
CA ILE A 120 -6.46 -35.58 25.05
C ILE A 120 -5.95 -35.14 26.43
N VAL A 121 -6.31 -33.93 26.84
CA VAL A 121 -5.85 -33.30 28.09
C VAL A 121 -6.71 -33.75 29.27
N ASP A 122 -8.02 -33.56 29.20
CA ASP A 122 -8.97 -34.02 30.23
C ASP A 122 -10.29 -34.50 29.60
N ARG A 123 -11.03 -35.32 30.35
CA ARG A 123 -12.39 -35.76 30.04
C ARG A 123 -13.30 -35.35 31.19
N VAL A 124 -14.21 -34.43 30.90
CA VAL A 124 -15.03 -33.76 31.90
C VAL A 124 -16.50 -33.91 31.54
N VAL A 125 -17.36 -34.02 32.56
CA VAL A 125 -18.82 -33.94 32.39
C VAL A 125 -19.22 -32.53 32.78
N LEU A 126 -19.98 -31.84 31.92
CA LEU A 126 -20.39 -30.47 32.18
C LEU A 126 -21.35 -30.43 33.37
N ARG A 127 -20.90 -29.80 34.46
CA ARG A 127 -21.67 -29.61 35.69
C ARG A 127 -21.56 -28.16 36.17
N PRO A 128 -22.57 -27.65 36.93
CA PRO A 128 -22.57 -26.27 37.42
C PRO A 128 -21.38 -25.95 38.35
N ASP A 129 -20.91 -26.93 39.11
CA ASP A 129 -19.82 -26.83 40.10
C ASP A 129 -18.42 -27.11 39.51
N GLY A 130 -18.34 -27.56 38.25
CA GLY A 130 -17.10 -28.00 37.59
C GLY A 130 -16.23 -26.89 36.97
N ARG A 131 -16.59 -25.61 37.13
CA ARG A 131 -16.00 -24.51 36.32
C ARG A 131 -14.49 -24.37 36.50
N SER A 132 -13.99 -24.47 37.73
CA SER A 132 -12.54 -24.37 38.02
C SER A 132 -11.75 -25.47 37.32
N ARG A 133 -12.22 -26.72 37.38
CA ARG A 133 -11.53 -27.85 36.75
C ARG A 133 -11.49 -27.72 35.23
N LEU A 134 -12.59 -27.26 34.64
CA LEU A 134 -12.66 -27.03 33.20
C LEU A 134 -11.71 -25.90 32.78
N ALA A 135 -11.60 -24.83 33.58
CA ALA A 135 -10.64 -23.75 33.36
C ALA A 135 -9.19 -24.27 33.36
N ASP A 136 -8.79 -25.02 34.39
CA ASP A 136 -7.44 -25.59 34.50
C ASP A 136 -7.12 -26.50 33.29
N SER A 137 -8.10 -27.28 32.84
CA SER A 137 -7.95 -28.19 31.69
C SER A 137 -7.78 -27.43 30.37
N ILE A 138 -8.53 -26.34 30.20
CA ILE A 138 -8.44 -25.46 29.04
C ILE A 138 -7.08 -24.75 29.03
N GLU A 139 -6.63 -24.24 30.18
CA GLU A 139 -5.34 -23.58 30.35
C GLU A 139 -4.19 -24.53 30.00
N MET A 140 -4.21 -25.77 30.50
CA MET A 140 -3.21 -26.80 30.12
C MET A 140 -3.20 -27.09 28.62
N GLY A 141 -4.37 -27.13 27.97
CA GLY A 141 -4.47 -27.36 26.53
C GLY A 141 -3.90 -26.21 25.71
N ILE A 142 -4.19 -24.97 26.13
CA ILE A 142 -3.67 -23.73 25.54
C ILE A 142 -2.15 -23.65 25.70
N GLU A 143 -1.62 -23.92 26.89
CA GLU A 143 -0.18 -23.86 27.19
C GLU A 143 0.61 -24.87 26.35
N MET A 144 0.05 -26.07 26.12
CA MET A 144 0.67 -27.10 25.28
C MET A 144 0.79 -26.70 23.80
N THR A 145 -0.21 -26.00 23.26
CA THR A 145 -0.29 -25.69 21.82
C THR A 145 0.16 -24.27 21.48
N GLY A 146 0.42 -23.43 22.50
CA GLY A 146 0.77 -22.02 22.33
C GLY A 146 -0.43 -21.16 21.93
N GLY A 147 -1.63 -21.46 22.45
CA GLY A 147 -2.81 -20.61 22.28
C GLY A 147 -4.04 -21.25 21.64
N LEU A 148 -4.10 -22.58 21.48
CA LEU A 148 -5.23 -23.30 20.85
C LEU A 148 -5.78 -24.44 21.73
N VAL A 149 -7.10 -24.57 21.77
CA VAL A 149 -7.75 -25.70 22.45
C VAL A 149 -8.97 -26.15 21.65
N SER A 150 -9.11 -27.45 21.43
CA SER A 150 -10.29 -28.05 20.83
C SER A 150 -11.13 -28.70 21.93
N ILE A 151 -12.45 -28.56 21.85
CA ILE A 151 -13.40 -29.20 22.76
C ILE A 151 -14.29 -30.09 21.91
N LEU A 152 -14.17 -31.40 22.11
CA LEU A 152 -15.06 -32.38 21.54
C LEU A 152 -16.24 -32.60 22.50
N ILE A 153 -17.44 -32.34 21.99
CA ILE A 153 -18.71 -32.52 22.68
C ILE A 153 -19.33 -33.81 22.15
N LEU A 154 -19.66 -34.70 23.09
CA LEU A 154 -20.40 -35.93 22.82
C LEU A 154 -21.83 -35.73 23.33
N ASP A 155 -22.76 -35.55 22.40
CA ASP A 155 -24.18 -35.41 22.72
C ASP A 155 -24.83 -36.78 22.99
N ALA A 156 -25.99 -36.74 23.68
CA ALA A 156 -26.71 -37.95 24.11
C ALA A 156 -27.24 -38.80 22.94
N ASP A 157 -27.31 -38.23 21.74
CA ASP A 157 -27.69 -38.90 20.49
C ASP A 157 -26.51 -39.57 19.76
N GLY A 158 -25.29 -39.44 20.29
CA GLY A 158 -24.07 -39.99 19.71
C GLY A 158 -23.44 -39.12 18.63
N SER A 159 -23.92 -37.88 18.43
CA SER A 159 -23.27 -36.93 17.53
C SER A 159 -22.01 -36.33 18.18
N GLU A 160 -20.94 -36.24 17.38
CA GLU A 160 -19.66 -35.64 17.77
C GLU A 160 -19.56 -34.24 17.18
N LYS A 161 -19.39 -33.24 18.05
CA LYS A 161 -19.14 -31.85 17.63
C LYS A 161 -17.80 -31.39 18.18
N VAL A 162 -16.87 -31.03 17.30
CA VAL A 162 -15.58 -30.43 17.69
C VAL A 162 -15.66 -28.92 17.48
N GLU A 163 -15.44 -28.16 18.55
CA GLU A 163 -15.23 -26.71 18.47
C GLU A 163 -13.82 -26.36 18.93
N THR A 164 -13.13 -25.57 18.13
CA THR A 164 -11.76 -25.13 18.43
C THR A 164 -11.77 -23.66 18.79
N PHE A 165 -11.13 -23.34 19.90
CA PHE A 165 -10.98 -22.02 20.47
C PHE A 165 -9.52 -21.59 20.43
N SER A 166 -9.29 -20.28 20.36
CA SER A 166 -7.95 -19.70 20.45
C SER A 166 -7.91 -18.58 21.48
N GLU A 167 -6.89 -18.63 22.34
CA GLU A 167 -6.61 -17.58 23.32
C GLU A 167 -5.97 -16.35 22.67
N HIS A 168 -5.28 -16.55 21.54
CA HIS A 168 -4.65 -15.50 20.77
C HIS A 168 -5.34 -15.34 19.42
N ASN A 169 -4.97 -14.32 18.63
CA ASN A 169 -5.47 -14.13 17.27
C ASN A 169 -4.92 -15.22 16.30
N SER A 170 -5.22 -16.50 16.55
CA SER A 170 -4.74 -17.63 15.76
C SER A 170 -5.87 -18.40 15.10
N CYS A 171 -5.64 -18.83 13.86
CA CYS A 171 -6.58 -19.67 13.13
C CYS A 171 -6.61 -21.08 13.71
N ALA A 172 -7.77 -21.46 14.23
CA ALA A 172 -8.09 -22.80 14.73
C ALA A 172 -7.80 -23.97 13.76
N HIS A 173 -7.77 -23.72 12.44
CA HIS A 173 -7.63 -24.77 11.43
C HIS A 173 -6.23 -24.81 10.79
N CYS A 174 -5.64 -23.65 10.51
CA CYS A 174 -4.34 -23.56 9.84
C CYS A 174 -3.17 -23.37 10.83
N GLY A 175 -3.46 -23.00 12.08
CA GLY A 175 -2.43 -22.65 13.08
C GLY A 175 -1.67 -21.35 12.76
N ILE A 176 -2.22 -20.51 11.87
CA ILE A 176 -1.64 -19.19 11.55
C ILE A 176 -1.99 -18.23 12.67
N SER A 177 -0.99 -17.65 13.30
CA SER A 177 -1.16 -16.55 14.26
C SER A 177 -1.05 -15.21 13.55
N ILE A 178 -2.05 -14.36 13.77
CA ILE A 178 -2.08 -12.96 13.34
C ILE A 178 -1.61 -12.10 14.52
N PRO A 179 -0.74 -11.11 14.28
CA PRO A 179 -0.36 -10.14 15.31
C PRO A 179 -1.57 -9.39 15.88
N GLU A 180 -1.43 -8.81 17.06
CA GLU A 180 -2.46 -7.92 17.61
C GLU A 180 -2.86 -6.82 16.61
N LEU A 181 -4.17 -6.56 16.55
CA LEU A 181 -4.76 -5.58 15.66
C LEU A 181 -4.53 -4.15 16.17
N GLU A 182 -3.29 -3.70 16.06
CA GLU A 182 -2.92 -2.34 16.37
C GLU A 182 -2.82 -1.48 15.11
N PRO A 183 -3.03 -0.15 15.19
CA PRO A 183 -2.96 0.73 14.02
C PRO A 183 -1.64 0.65 13.24
N ARG A 184 -0.54 0.26 13.89
CA ARG A 184 0.78 0.09 13.26
C ARG A 184 0.83 -1.09 12.28
N LEU A 185 0.00 -2.12 12.47
CA LEU A 185 -0.13 -3.26 11.56
C LEU A 185 -0.63 -2.83 10.18
N PHE A 186 -1.45 -1.78 10.14
CA PHE A 186 -2.03 -1.24 8.90
C PHE A 186 -1.18 -0.10 8.32
N SER A 187 0.05 0.10 8.79
CA SER A 187 0.93 1.16 8.30
C SER A 187 2.01 0.61 7.39
N PHE A 188 1.98 0.96 6.10
CA PHE A 188 3.07 0.63 5.17
C PHE A 188 4.36 1.45 5.43
N ASN A 189 4.31 2.48 6.27
CA ASN A 189 5.49 3.21 6.73
C ASN A 189 6.18 2.53 7.92
N ASN A 190 5.51 1.59 8.57
CA ASN A 190 6.01 0.87 9.72
C ASN A 190 6.44 -0.55 9.31
N PRO A 191 7.66 -1.03 9.66
CA PRO A 191 8.07 -2.41 9.40
C PRO A 191 7.08 -3.48 9.89
N PHE A 192 6.31 -3.20 10.95
CA PHE A 192 5.27 -4.08 11.48
C PHE A 192 4.08 -4.29 10.53
N GLY A 193 3.80 -3.36 9.62
CA GLY A 193 2.69 -3.47 8.66
C GLY A 193 3.14 -3.57 7.20
N ALA A 194 4.33 -3.04 6.90
CA ALA A 194 4.88 -2.98 5.56
C ALA A 194 5.16 -4.36 4.95
N CYS A 195 4.94 -4.47 3.65
CA CYS A 195 5.35 -5.64 2.88
C CYS A 195 6.87 -5.84 3.03
N PRO A 196 7.33 -7.04 3.43
CA PRO A 196 8.75 -7.30 3.65
C PRO A 196 9.57 -7.25 2.36
N SER A 197 8.93 -7.49 1.20
CA SER A 197 9.60 -7.56 -0.10
C SER A 197 9.92 -6.19 -0.71
N CYS A 198 9.04 -5.20 -0.52
CA CYS A 198 9.21 -3.84 -1.05
C CYS A 198 9.34 -2.78 0.05
N HIS A 199 9.40 -3.18 1.32
CA HIS A 199 9.48 -2.30 2.48
C HIS A 199 8.42 -1.19 2.46
N GLY A 200 7.20 -1.53 2.07
CA GLY A 200 6.06 -0.61 2.05
C GLY A 200 6.01 0.36 0.87
N LEU A 201 6.87 0.23 -0.14
CA LEU A 201 6.84 1.07 -1.33
C LEU A 201 5.72 0.67 -2.31
N GLY A 202 5.36 -0.62 -2.34
CA GLY A 202 4.42 -1.18 -3.33
C GLY A 202 5.05 -1.42 -4.69
N THR A 203 6.17 -0.77 -4.99
CA THR A 203 6.95 -0.98 -6.20
C THR A 203 8.34 -1.50 -5.90
N LYS A 204 8.96 -2.15 -6.88
CA LYS A 204 10.37 -2.50 -6.91
C LYS A 204 11.00 -1.84 -8.13
N THR A 205 12.12 -1.18 -7.90
CA THR A 205 12.92 -0.60 -8.98
C THR A 205 13.90 -1.65 -9.46
N GLU A 206 13.78 -2.06 -10.71
CA GLU A 206 14.62 -3.10 -11.32
C GLU A 206 15.20 -2.60 -12.64
N PHE A 207 16.37 -3.11 -13.03
CA PHE A 207 16.97 -2.79 -14.32
C PHE A 207 16.10 -3.37 -15.44
N ASP A 208 15.75 -2.51 -16.40
CA ASP A 208 14.86 -2.86 -17.48
C ASP A 208 15.68 -3.20 -18.74
N PRO A 209 15.61 -4.45 -19.24
CA PRO A 209 16.27 -4.85 -20.48
C PRO A 209 16.02 -3.89 -21.65
N ASP A 210 14.80 -3.37 -21.77
CA ASP A 210 14.42 -2.50 -22.90
C ASP A 210 15.01 -1.09 -22.75
N LYS A 211 15.34 -0.64 -21.53
CA LYS A 211 16.07 0.62 -21.33
C LYS A 211 17.57 0.45 -21.45
N VAL A 212 18.09 -0.73 -21.13
CA VAL A 212 19.50 -1.08 -21.35
C VAL A 212 19.77 -1.22 -22.85
N ILE A 213 18.82 -1.74 -23.63
CA ILE A 213 18.88 -1.89 -25.08
C ILE A 213 17.70 -1.16 -25.75
N PRO A 214 17.74 0.19 -25.84
CA PRO A 214 16.60 0.98 -26.32
C PRO A 214 16.31 0.79 -27.82
N ASP A 215 17.33 0.50 -28.63
CA ASP A 215 17.20 0.30 -30.07
C ASP A 215 17.78 -1.06 -30.47
N ARG A 216 16.88 -2.07 -30.55
CA ARG A 216 17.26 -3.44 -30.95
C ARG A 216 17.72 -3.55 -32.41
N LYS A 217 17.53 -2.53 -33.24
CA LYS A 217 18.01 -2.51 -34.64
C LYS A 217 19.50 -2.21 -34.75
N ARG A 218 20.11 -1.70 -33.67
CA ARG A 218 21.56 -1.44 -33.61
C ARG A 218 22.32 -2.67 -33.18
N SER A 219 23.58 -2.74 -33.59
CA SER A 219 24.56 -3.70 -33.09
C SER A 219 25.30 -3.17 -31.85
N PHE A 220 26.11 -4.02 -31.19
CA PHE A 220 26.94 -3.56 -30.07
C PHE A 220 27.91 -2.44 -30.50
N ASN A 221 28.57 -2.56 -31.65
CA ASN A 221 29.47 -1.54 -32.18
C ASN A 221 28.75 -0.21 -32.52
N GLN A 222 27.45 -0.26 -32.78
CA GLN A 222 26.61 0.93 -33.02
C GLN A 222 26.01 1.51 -31.71
N GLY A 223 26.42 1.00 -30.55
CA GLY A 223 25.96 1.49 -29.24
C GLY A 223 24.56 1.01 -28.86
N ALA A 224 24.17 -0.21 -29.25
CA ALA A 224 22.87 -0.77 -28.86
C ALA A 224 22.68 -0.90 -27.35
N ILE A 225 23.77 -1.18 -26.60
CA ILE A 225 23.73 -1.28 -25.13
C ILE A 225 24.09 0.08 -24.54
N ALA A 226 23.09 0.80 -24.04
CA ALA A 226 23.25 2.19 -23.59
C ALA A 226 24.19 2.34 -22.38
N SER A 227 24.36 1.29 -21.57
CA SER A 227 25.21 1.33 -20.37
C SER A 227 26.68 0.98 -20.63
N GLN A 228 27.04 0.54 -21.85
CA GLN A 228 28.38 0.06 -22.20
C GLN A 228 29.01 0.96 -23.25
N ASN A 229 30.34 1.12 -23.17
CA ASN A 229 31.10 1.82 -24.20
C ASN A 229 31.71 0.80 -25.17
N PRO A 230 31.33 0.78 -26.46
CA PRO A 230 31.86 -0.18 -27.44
C PRO A 230 33.37 -0.09 -27.66
N ASP A 231 33.97 1.09 -27.45
CA ASP A 231 35.40 1.33 -27.61
C ASP A 231 36.21 0.86 -26.39
N ALA A 232 35.55 0.60 -25.26
CA ALA A 232 36.23 0.20 -24.04
C ALA A 232 36.59 -1.30 -24.06
N VAL A 233 37.89 -1.61 -23.91
CA VAL A 233 38.42 -2.99 -23.92
C VAL A 233 37.73 -3.89 -22.90
N TRP A 234 37.37 -3.34 -21.73
CA TRP A 234 36.73 -4.10 -20.66
C TRP A 234 35.26 -4.47 -20.94
N SER A 235 34.54 -3.65 -21.71
CA SER A 235 33.16 -3.94 -22.17
C SER A 235 33.17 -4.87 -23.37
N ARG A 236 34.14 -4.67 -24.28
CA ARG A 236 34.23 -5.37 -25.56
C ARG A 236 34.72 -6.81 -25.44
N ALA A 237 35.80 -7.04 -24.69
CA ALA A 237 36.44 -8.36 -24.62
C ALA A 237 35.50 -9.51 -24.16
N PRO A 238 34.62 -9.32 -23.16
CA PRO A 238 33.64 -10.35 -22.80
C PRO A 238 32.62 -10.64 -23.89
N LEU A 239 32.16 -9.62 -24.61
CA LEU A 239 31.20 -9.78 -25.71
C LEU A 239 31.84 -10.42 -26.95
N GLU A 240 33.12 -10.19 -27.21
CA GLU A 240 33.87 -10.91 -28.26
C GLU A 240 33.98 -12.41 -27.94
N ALA A 241 34.23 -12.78 -26.68
CA ALA A 241 34.25 -14.18 -26.27
C ALA A 241 32.87 -14.85 -26.42
N LEU A 242 31.79 -14.12 -26.11
CA LEU A 242 30.42 -14.60 -26.35
C LEU A 242 30.11 -14.72 -27.84
N ALA A 243 30.57 -13.78 -28.66
CA ALA A 243 30.43 -13.81 -30.11
C ALA A 243 31.10 -15.05 -30.72
N GLU A 244 32.34 -15.37 -30.29
CA GLU A 244 33.06 -16.59 -30.71
C GLU A 244 32.32 -17.88 -30.31
N ARG A 245 31.74 -17.94 -29.10
CA ARG A 245 31.04 -19.13 -28.58
C ARG A 245 29.66 -19.34 -29.21
N TYR A 246 28.84 -18.29 -29.29
CA TYR A 246 27.45 -18.38 -29.74
C TYR A 246 27.26 -18.10 -31.24
N GLY A 247 28.34 -17.76 -31.96
CA GLY A 247 28.33 -17.66 -33.43
C GLY A 247 27.67 -16.40 -33.98
N PHE A 248 27.85 -15.25 -33.32
CA PHE A 248 27.40 -13.94 -33.82
C PHE A 248 28.59 -12.97 -33.94
N THR A 249 28.38 -11.78 -34.49
CA THR A 249 29.40 -10.72 -34.56
C THR A 249 28.93 -9.48 -33.80
N LEU A 250 29.86 -8.65 -33.34
CA LEU A 250 29.52 -7.38 -32.66
C LEU A 250 28.84 -6.34 -33.58
N ASP A 251 28.80 -6.61 -34.89
CA ASP A 251 28.08 -5.84 -35.91
C ASP A 251 26.69 -6.41 -36.22
N THR A 252 26.31 -7.54 -35.61
CA THR A 252 24.98 -8.11 -35.75
C THR A 252 23.97 -7.28 -34.96
N PRO A 253 22.88 -6.76 -35.60
CA PRO A 253 21.78 -6.13 -34.89
C PRO A 253 21.16 -7.03 -33.82
N PHE A 254 20.78 -6.46 -32.68
CA PHE A 254 20.19 -7.22 -31.56
C PHE A 254 18.88 -7.94 -31.94
N GLU A 255 18.08 -7.39 -32.84
CA GLU A 255 16.85 -8.02 -33.35
C GLU A 255 17.10 -9.33 -34.13
N LYS A 256 18.33 -9.57 -34.59
CA LYS A 256 18.72 -10.78 -35.33
C LYS A 256 19.38 -11.84 -34.45
N LEU A 257 19.65 -11.52 -33.18
CA LEU A 257 20.18 -12.48 -32.21
C LEU A 257 19.04 -13.35 -31.68
N SER A 258 19.34 -14.59 -31.29
CA SER A 258 18.36 -15.44 -30.60
C SER A 258 18.11 -14.95 -29.18
N ASP A 259 16.92 -15.23 -28.64
CA ASP A 259 16.55 -14.87 -27.27
C ASP A 259 17.50 -15.46 -26.22
N GLU A 260 18.06 -16.66 -26.49
CA GLU A 260 19.08 -17.28 -25.67
C GLU A 260 20.36 -16.43 -25.60
N VAL A 261 20.84 -15.94 -26.74
CA VAL A 261 22.05 -15.08 -26.80
C VAL A 261 21.80 -13.75 -26.09
N ILE A 262 20.63 -13.14 -26.29
CA ILE A 262 20.24 -11.90 -25.60
C ILE A 262 20.19 -12.14 -24.08
N SER A 263 19.62 -13.27 -23.64
CA SER A 263 19.57 -13.65 -22.23
C SER A 263 20.97 -13.83 -21.63
N VAL A 264 21.89 -14.48 -22.34
CA VAL A 264 23.28 -14.64 -21.88
C VAL A 264 24.01 -13.30 -21.80
N ILE A 265 23.78 -12.38 -22.75
CA ILE A 265 24.35 -11.04 -22.73
C ILE A 265 23.83 -10.24 -21.51
N LEU A 266 22.54 -10.34 -21.20
CA LEU A 266 21.91 -9.57 -20.12
C LEU A 266 22.15 -10.16 -18.74
N TYR A 267 21.99 -11.47 -18.56
CA TYR A 267 21.97 -12.16 -17.26
C TYR A 267 23.19 -13.04 -17.00
N GLY A 268 24.02 -13.28 -18.01
CA GLY A 268 25.28 -14.00 -17.87
C GLY A 268 25.17 -15.51 -18.12
N THR A 269 26.31 -16.19 -17.93
CA THR A 269 26.45 -17.64 -18.02
C THR A 269 27.47 -18.13 -16.98
N GLU A 270 27.26 -19.32 -16.43
CA GLU A 270 28.21 -20.00 -15.55
C GLU A 270 29.38 -20.65 -16.32
N GLU A 271 29.25 -20.76 -17.65
CA GLU A 271 30.31 -21.28 -18.52
C GLU A 271 31.54 -20.39 -18.48
N ARG A 272 32.73 -21.00 -18.33
CA ARG A 272 33.99 -20.27 -18.34
C ARG A 272 34.39 -19.94 -19.77
N LEU A 273 34.44 -18.65 -20.08
CA LEU A 273 34.81 -18.16 -21.40
C LEU A 273 36.27 -17.66 -21.39
N PRO A 274 37.05 -17.93 -22.45
CA PRO A 274 38.42 -17.43 -22.58
C PRO A 274 38.39 -15.96 -23.02
N ILE A 275 38.32 -15.03 -22.05
CA ILE A 275 38.22 -13.61 -22.35
C ILE A 275 39.62 -13.04 -22.57
N LYS A 276 39.87 -12.56 -23.81
CA LYS A 276 41.16 -11.98 -24.24
C LYS A 276 41.14 -10.47 -24.04
N TYR A 277 41.96 -9.95 -23.14
CA TYR A 277 42.12 -8.51 -22.94
C TYR A 277 43.38 -8.00 -23.63
N LYS A 278 43.26 -6.88 -24.33
CA LYS A 278 44.39 -6.17 -24.92
C LYS A 278 45.01 -5.24 -23.89
N ASN A 279 46.31 -5.37 -23.67
CA ASN A 279 47.02 -4.52 -22.70
C ASN A 279 47.38 -3.18 -23.37
N GLU A 280 47.06 -2.04 -22.74
CA GLU A 280 47.28 -0.72 -23.35
C GLU A 280 48.76 -0.33 -23.42
N LYS A 281 49.61 -0.89 -22.54
CA LYS A 281 51.03 -0.51 -22.42
C LYS A 281 52.01 -1.40 -23.17
N ASN A 282 51.70 -2.68 -23.34
CA ASN A 282 52.50 -3.64 -24.10
C ASN A 282 51.54 -4.29 -25.09
N HIS A 283 51.88 -4.38 -26.38
CA HIS A 283 51.03 -4.92 -27.44
C HIS A 283 50.69 -6.44 -27.32
N GLY A 284 50.77 -7.02 -26.11
CA GLY A 284 50.40 -8.40 -25.80
C GLY A 284 48.94 -8.52 -25.33
N TYR A 285 48.40 -9.72 -25.52
CA TYR A 285 47.09 -10.13 -25.01
C TYR A 285 47.27 -10.97 -23.76
N TYR A 286 46.37 -10.83 -22.79
CA TYR A 286 46.24 -11.77 -21.68
C TYR A 286 44.85 -12.40 -21.72
N THR A 287 44.79 -13.72 -21.58
CA THR A 287 43.52 -14.47 -21.57
C THR A 287 43.19 -14.87 -20.15
N MET A 288 41.95 -14.62 -19.74
CA MET A 288 41.42 -15.07 -18.46
C MET A 288 40.18 -15.93 -18.68
N GLU A 289 40.17 -17.12 -18.11
CA GLU A 289 38.97 -17.96 -18.07
C GLU A 289 38.10 -17.58 -16.88
N LYS A 290 36.96 -16.94 -17.16
CA LYS A 290 35.99 -16.59 -16.13
C LYS A 290 34.57 -16.67 -16.68
N PRO A 291 33.57 -16.93 -15.81
CA PRO A 291 32.17 -16.79 -16.19
C PRO A 291 31.85 -15.32 -16.52
N PHE A 292 30.89 -15.14 -17.42
CA PHE A 292 30.37 -13.81 -17.73
C PHE A 292 29.16 -13.53 -16.85
N ALA A 293 29.27 -12.54 -15.96
CA ALA A 293 28.23 -12.23 -14.98
C ALA A 293 26.95 -11.62 -15.58
N GLY A 294 26.97 -11.18 -16.84
CA GLY A 294 25.86 -10.46 -17.45
C GLY A 294 25.88 -8.96 -17.17
N ILE A 295 25.26 -8.18 -18.05
CA ILE A 295 25.19 -6.72 -17.94
C ILE A 295 24.29 -6.28 -16.78
N ILE A 296 23.13 -6.91 -16.59
CA ILE A 296 22.18 -6.55 -15.53
C ILE A 296 22.74 -6.86 -14.13
N PRO A 297 23.32 -8.05 -13.86
CA PRO A 297 23.95 -8.31 -12.57
C PRO A 297 25.14 -7.38 -12.28
N ASP A 298 25.94 -7.01 -13.29
CA ASP A 298 27.02 -6.03 -13.09
C ASP A 298 26.49 -4.63 -12.78
N LEU A 299 25.46 -4.16 -13.49
CA LEU A 299 24.78 -2.89 -13.19
C LEU A 299 24.20 -2.89 -11.77
N LYS A 300 23.54 -3.99 -11.37
CA LYS A 300 23.00 -4.16 -10.03
C LYS A 300 24.09 -4.10 -8.96
N ARG A 301 25.19 -4.83 -9.14
CA ARG A 301 26.34 -4.80 -8.24
C ARG A 301 26.92 -3.40 -8.11
N ARG A 302 27.20 -2.74 -9.25
CA ARG A 302 27.76 -1.38 -9.28
C ARG A 302 26.83 -0.36 -8.63
N TYR A 303 25.52 -0.48 -8.82
CA TYR A 303 24.54 0.41 -8.19
C TYR A 303 24.63 0.37 -6.66
N PHE A 304 24.74 -0.83 -6.06
CA PHE A 304 24.87 -0.99 -4.61
C PHE A 304 26.28 -0.64 -4.07
N GLU A 305 27.34 -0.93 -4.83
CA GLU A 305 28.73 -0.67 -4.42
C GLU A 305 29.14 0.81 -4.59
N THR A 306 28.49 1.56 -5.48
CA THR A 306 28.89 2.93 -5.82
C THR A 306 28.46 3.92 -4.74
N ASN A 307 29.39 4.80 -4.31
CA ASN A 307 29.12 5.92 -3.40
C ASN A 307 28.84 7.26 -4.10
N SER A 308 28.99 7.33 -5.43
CA SER A 308 28.73 8.54 -6.22
C SER A 308 27.24 8.68 -6.56
N MET A 309 26.64 9.78 -6.14
CA MET A 309 25.24 10.11 -6.44
C MET A 309 25.00 10.30 -7.94
N GLN A 310 25.94 10.91 -8.67
CA GLN A 310 25.82 11.12 -10.12
C GLN A 310 25.75 9.79 -10.89
N ILE A 311 26.57 8.81 -10.50
CA ILE A 311 26.58 7.49 -11.14
C ILE A 311 25.28 6.75 -10.83
N ARG A 312 24.76 6.85 -9.59
CA ARG A 312 23.44 6.26 -9.24
C ARG A 312 22.32 6.87 -10.07
N MET A 313 22.25 8.19 -10.16
CA MET A 313 21.25 8.88 -10.99
C MET A 313 21.34 8.50 -12.47
N TRP A 314 22.55 8.33 -13.01
CA TRP A 314 22.72 7.83 -14.37
C TRP A 314 22.21 6.40 -14.52
N MET A 315 22.47 5.51 -13.54
CA MET A 315 21.97 4.14 -13.54
C MET A 315 20.46 4.04 -13.38
N ASP A 316 19.84 4.95 -12.61
CA ASP A 316 18.39 5.03 -12.45
C ASP A 316 17.66 5.21 -13.80
N SER A 317 18.31 5.83 -14.78
CA SER A 317 17.75 5.99 -16.13
C SER A 317 17.51 4.66 -16.86
N PHE A 318 18.23 3.59 -16.48
CA PHE A 318 18.07 2.24 -17.02
C PHE A 318 17.11 1.38 -16.21
N MET A 319 16.52 1.91 -15.14
CA MET A 319 15.62 1.17 -14.29
C MET A 319 14.17 1.53 -14.58
N THR A 320 13.28 0.57 -14.33
CA THR A 320 11.84 0.78 -14.37
C THR A 320 11.26 0.37 -13.02
N SER A 321 10.30 1.17 -12.54
CA SER A 321 9.52 0.84 -11.36
C SER A 321 8.45 -0.17 -11.77
N ARG A 322 8.49 -1.38 -11.21
CA ARG A 322 7.49 -2.42 -11.39
C ARG A 322 6.66 -2.60 -10.13
N THR A 323 5.42 -3.00 -10.29
CA THR A 323 4.56 -3.37 -9.16
C THR A 323 5.16 -4.55 -8.41
N CYS A 324 5.21 -4.48 -7.08
CA CYS A 324 5.74 -5.56 -6.26
C CYS A 324 4.89 -6.83 -6.42
N GLU A 325 5.52 -7.95 -6.75
CA GLU A 325 4.83 -9.24 -6.98
C GLU A 325 4.24 -9.86 -5.70
N VAL A 326 4.78 -9.52 -4.52
CA VAL A 326 4.33 -10.12 -3.24
C VAL A 326 3.09 -9.43 -2.69
N CYS A 327 3.04 -8.10 -2.75
CA CYS A 327 1.89 -7.33 -2.27
C CYS A 327 1.02 -6.78 -3.41
N HIS A 328 1.34 -7.08 -4.67
CA HIS A 328 0.64 -6.57 -5.85
C HIS A 328 0.43 -5.04 -5.85
N GLY A 329 1.39 -4.28 -5.32
CA GLY A 329 1.30 -2.81 -5.23
C GLY A 329 0.69 -2.27 -3.94
N GLN A 330 0.12 -3.14 -3.11
CA GLN A 330 -0.72 -2.77 -1.98
C GLN A 330 0.06 -2.41 -0.69
N ARG A 331 1.39 -2.52 -0.72
CA ARG A 331 2.34 -2.02 0.31
C ARG A 331 2.31 -2.67 1.68
N LEU A 332 1.26 -3.42 2.03
CA LEU A 332 1.12 -4.10 3.32
C LEU A 332 1.52 -5.58 3.26
N ARG A 333 1.61 -6.21 4.43
CA ARG A 333 1.75 -7.66 4.61
C ARG A 333 0.42 -8.40 4.50
N SER A 334 0.47 -9.70 4.22
CA SER A 334 -0.69 -10.61 4.07
C SER A 334 -1.67 -10.56 5.23
N GLU A 335 -1.16 -10.51 6.46
CA GLU A 335 -1.93 -10.52 7.70
C GLU A 335 -2.78 -9.25 7.87
N ALA A 336 -2.31 -8.11 7.35
CA ALA A 336 -3.07 -6.87 7.38
C ALA A 336 -4.22 -6.87 6.35
N PHE A 337 -4.09 -7.60 5.24
CA PHE A 337 -5.15 -7.74 4.23
C PHE A 337 -6.32 -8.58 4.68
N SER A 338 -6.06 -9.52 5.59
CA SER A 338 -7.10 -10.43 6.03
C SER A 338 -8.03 -9.81 7.08
N VAL A 339 -7.78 -8.57 7.49
CA VAL A 339 -8.67 -7.83 8.39
C VAL A 339 -9.68 -7.02 7.60
N LEU A 340 -10.96 -7.29 7.83
CA LEU A 340 -12.06 -6.71 7.08
C LEU A 340 -12.95 -5.81 7.96
N VAL A 341 -13.45 -4.72 7.39
CA VAL A 341 -14.53 -3.90 7.94
C VAL A 341 -15.59 -3.78 6.84
N GLY A 342 -16.85 -4.13 7.14
CA GLY A 342 -17.91 -4.13 6.12
C GLY A 342 -17.61 -5.03 4.91
N GLY A 343 -16.87 -6.12 5.13
CA GLY A 343 -16.46 -7.06 4.08
C GLY A 343 -15.29 -6.59 3.21
N MET A 344 -14.65 -5.46 3.53
CA MET A 344 -13.52 -4.93 2.76
C MET A 344 -12.27 -4.73 3.61
N ASN A 345 -11.09 -4.98 3.03
CA ASN A 345 -9.83 -4.68 3.67
C ASN A 345 -9.44 -3.20 3.49
N ILE A 346 -8.48 -2.74 4.30
CA ILE A 346 -8.08 -1.32 4.33
C ILE A 346 -7.60 -0.83 2.96
N VAL A 347 -6.91 -1.66 2.19
CA VAL A 347 -6.37 -1.26 0.89
C VAL A 347 -7.47 -1.13 -0.15
N GLN A 348 -8.45 -2.05 -0.16
CA GLN A 348 -9.60 -1.96 -1.05
C GLN A 348 -10.32 -0.62 -0.88
N VAL A 349 -10.57 -0.20 0.37
CA VAL A 349 -11.22 1.09 0.65
C VAL A 349 -10.29 2.28 0.35
N THR A 350 -8.97 2.11 0.44
CA THR A 350 -7.99 3.15 0.09
C THR A 350 -7.86 3.33 -1.44
N SER A 351 -8.07 2.26 -2.22
CA SER A 351 -8.03 2.29 -3.68
C SER A 351 -9.34 2.75 -4.32
N MET A 352 -10.40 2.92 -3.54
CA MET A 352 -11.64 3.56 -4.00
C MET A 352 -11.42 5.06 -4.27
N SER A 353 -12.21 5.61 -5.18
CA SER A 353 -12.33 7.06 -5.26
C SER A 353 -12.90 7.64 -3.95
N VAL A 354 -12.63 8.91 -3.68
CA VAL A 354 -13.20 9.62 -2.52
C VAL A 354 -14.73 9.51 -2.53
N LYS A 355 -15.36 9.65 -3.71
CA LYS A 355 -16.82 9.50 -3.88
C LYS A 355 -17.32 8.12 -3.46
N GLU A 356 -16.65 7.06 -3.90
CA GLU A 356 -17.00 5.68 -3.53
C GLU A 356 -16.76 5.41 -2.05
N SER A 357 -15.66 5.95 -1.48
CA SER A 357 -15.37 5.86 -0.05
C SER A 357 -16.47 6.50 0.80
N VAL A 358 -16.97 7.68 0.40
CA VAL A 358 -18.11 8.33 1.06
C VAL A 358 -19.35 7.44 1.03
N ALA A 359 -19.66 6.84 -0.12
CA ALA A 359 -20.79 5.93 -0.25
C ALA A 359 -20.63 4.68 0.63
N PHE A 360 -19.42 4.11 0.68
CA PHE A 360 -19.09 2.96 1.53
C PHE A 360 -19.36 3.26 3.02
N PHE A 361 -18.84 4.37 3.57
CA PHE A 361 -19.07 4.69 4.99
C PHE A 361 -20.49 5.14 5.33
N HIS A 362 -21.27 5.60 4.35
CA HIS A 362 -22.71 5.84 4.55
C HIS A 362 -23.52 4.55 4.55
N GLY A 363 -23.16 3.57 3.73
CA GLY A 363 -23.82 2.27 3.66
C GLY A 363 -23.33 1.23 4.67
N LEU A 364 -22.26 1.52 5.40
CA LEU A 364 -21.62 0.60 6.35
C LEU A 364 -22.58 0.22 7.49
N GLN A 365 -22.93 -1.07 7.55
CA GLN A 365 -23.73 -1.65 8.63
C GLN A 365 -22.78 -2.23 9.69
N LEU A 366 -22.94 -1.79 10.93
CA LEU A 366 -22.13 -2.21 12.08
C LEU A 366 -23.03 -2.65 13.22
N THR A 367 -22.52 -3.53 14.10
CA THR A 367 -23.20 -3.88 15.34
C THR A 367 -23.25 -2.69 16.31
N ASP A 368 -24.12 -2.73 17.32
CA ASP A 368 -24.22 -1.67 18.32
C ASP A 368 -22.88 -1.40 19.02
N THR A 369 -22.16 -2.47 19.39
CA THR A 369 -20.82 -2.38 20.00
C THR A 369 -19.81 -1.73 19.05
N GLN A 370 -19.79 -2.14 17.77
CA GLN A 370 -18.90 -1.55 16.78
C GLN A 370 -19.21 -0.07 16.53
N ASN A 371 -20.50 0.29 16.50
CA ASN A 371 -20.94 1.68 16.35
C ASN A 371 -20.46 2.54 17.51
N GLU A 372 -20.60 2.10 18.76
CA GLU A 372 -20.14 2.86 19.93
C GLU A 372 -18.61 3.06 19.92
N ILE A 373 -17.83 2.01 19.61
CA ILE A 373 -16.36 2.09 19.54
C ILE A 373 -15.89 3.02 18.41
N SER A 374 -16.56 2.96 17.24
CA SER A 374 -16.11 3.65 16.02
C SER A 374 -16.76 5.02 15.79
N LYS A 375 -17.75 5.43 16.59
CA LYS A 375 -18.56 6.65 16.41
C LYS A 375 -17.73 7.90 16.09
N GLN A 376 -16.73 8.18 16.92
CA GLN A 376 -15.87 9.36 16.75
C GLN A 376 -14.96 9.21 15.52
N ILE A 377 -14.44 8.01 15.28
CA ILE A 377 -13.56 7.69 14.14
C ILE A 377 -14.29 7.89 12.83
N LEU A 378 -15.51 7.35 12.71
CA LEU A 378 -16.36 7.47 11.53
C LEU A 378 -16.80 8.91 11.28
N LYS A 379 -17.05 9.69 12.33
CA LYS A 379 -17.34 11.12 12.22
C LYS A 379 -16.18 11.85 11.54
N GLU A 380 -14.95 11.61 12.00
CA GLU A 380 -13.73 12.24 11.46
C GLU A 380 -13.41 11.80 10.02
N ILE A 381 -13.64 10.52 9.70
CA ILE A 381 -13.50 9.99 8.33
C ILE A 381 -14.49 10.65 7.38
N LYS A 382 -15.78 10.65 7.74
CA LYS A 382 -16.85 11.22 6.90
C LYS A 382 -16.64 12.71 6.68
N ALA A 383 -16.23 13.45 7.71
CA ALA A 383 -15.91 14.87 7.59
C ALA A 383 -14.78 15.13 6.59
N ARG A 384 -13.64 14.46 6.73
CA ARG A 384 -12.48 14.64 5.83
C ARG A 384 -12.77 14.26 4.38
N LEU A 385 -13.46 13.14 4.17
CA LEU A 385 -13.89 12.74 2.83
C LEU A 385 -14.83 13.79 2.22
N THR A 386 -15.78 14.32 3.00
CA THR A 386 -16.70 15.37 2.54
C THR A 386 -15.95 16.65 2.18
N PHE A 387 -14.92 17.04 2.94
CA PHE A 387 -14.09 18.20 2.58
C PHE A 387 -13.40 18.02 1.23
N LEU A 388 -12.86 16.83 0.94
CA LEU A 388 -12.30 16.52 -0.38
C LEU A 388 -13.33 16.62 -1.51
N VAL A 389 -14.57 16.18 -1.27
CA VAL A 389 -15.68 16.34 -2.23
C VAL A 389 -16.01 17.82 -2.47
N ASN A 390 -16.04 18.63 -1.41
CA ASN A 390 -16.37 20.05 -1.49
C ASN A 390 -15.35 20.83 -2.32
N VAL A 391 -14.07 20.48 -2.23
CA VAL A 391 -13.01 21.07 -3.07
C VAL A 391 -12.87 20.40 -4.45
N GLY A 392 -13.83 19.56 -4.86
CA GLY A 392 -13.87 18.97 -6.20
C GLY A 392 -12.81 17.89 -6.45
N LEU A 393 -12.40 17.16 -5.40
CA LEU A 393 -11.42 16.08 -5.49
C LEU A 393 -12.05 14.69 -5.29
N ASP A 394 -13.34 14.55 -5.59
CA ASP A 394 -14.12 13.34 -5.38
C ASP A 394 -13.70 12.17 -6.31
N TYR A 395 -13.01 12.48 -7.41
CA TYR A 395 -12.49 11.51 -8.39
C TYR A 395 -11.15 10.89 -7.99
N LEU A 396 -10.43 11.45 -7.01
CA LEU A 396 -9.13 10.93 -6.59
C LEU A 396 -9.30 9.66 -5.77
N THR A 397 -8.36 8.72 -5.90
CA THR A 397 -8.21 7.60 -4.96
C THR A 397 -7.28 8.00 -3.82
N LEU A 398 -7.47 7.41 -2.64
CA LEU A 398 -6.64 7.73 -1.47
C LEU A 398 -5.24 7.10 -1.55
N ASP A 399 -5.06 6.05 -2.35
CA ASP A 399 -3.78 5.40 -2.61
C ASP A 399 -2.93 6.10 -3.69
N ARG A 400 -3.47 7.14 -4.35
CA ARG A 400 -2.74 7.89 -5.38
C ARG A 400 -1.45 8.49 -4.80
N PRO A 401 -0.29 8.26 -5.43
CA PRO A 401 0.99 8.83 -4.97
C PRO A 401 0.96 10.36 -4.98
N SER A 402 1.46 10.99 -3.91
CA SER A 402 1.42 12.46 -3.78
C SER A 402 2.23 13.18 -4.84
N GLY A 403 3.32 12.57 -5.32
CA GLY A 403 4.15 13.14 -6.40
C GLY A 403 3.47 13.14 -7.77
N SER A 404 2.31 12.47 -7.93
CA SER A 404 1.54 12.45 -9.18
C SER A 404 0.46 13.53 -9.25
N LEU A 405 0.28 14.32 -8.19
CA LEU A 405 -0.73 15.36 -8.11
C LEU A 405 -0.27 16.62 -8.87
N SER A 406 -1.20 17.24 -9.57
CA SER A 406 -1.01 18.60 -10.11
C SER A 406 -0.90 19.62 -8.97
N GLY A 407 -0.33 20.80 -9.27
CA GLY A 407 -0.23 21.89 -8.30
C GLY A 407 -1.59 22.28 -7.70
N GLY A 408 -2.62 22.39 -8.54
CA GLY A 408 -3.99 22.68 -8.10
C GLY A 408 -4.60 21.57 -7.24
N GLU A 409 -4.39 20.29 -7.58
CA GLU A 409 -4.83 19.17 -6.73
C GLU A 409 -4.15 19.20 -5.35
N ALA A 410 -2.83 19.39 -5.30
CA ALA A 410 -2.08 19.45 -4.05
C ALA A 410 -2.52 20.64 -3.17
N GLN A 411 -2.78 21.79 -3.79
CA GLN A 411 -3.30 22.98 -3.10
C GLN A 411 -4.69 22.74 -2.52
N ARG A 412 -5.61 22.16 -3.29
CA ARG A 412 -6.98 21.85 -2.85
C ARG A 412 -7.01 20.78 -1.75
N ILE A 413 -6.12 19.78 -1.80
CA ILE A 413 -5.93 18.83 -0.68
C ILE A 413 -5.52 19.59 0.58
N ARG A 414 -4.54 20.50 0.48
CA ARG A 414 -4.08 21.29 1.62
C ARG A 414 -5.20 22.18 2.17
N LEU A 415 -6.01 22.79 1.30
CA LEU A 415 -7.18 23.56 1.70
C LEU A 415 -8.19 22.69 2.46
N ALA A 416 -8.54 21.51 1.93
CA ALA A 416 -9.44 20.55 2.60
C ALA A 416 -8.93 20.15 4.00
N THR A 417 -7.63 19.87 4.14
CA THR A 417 -7.02 19.57 5.44
C THR A 417 -7.10 20.75 6.41
N GLN A 418 -6.92 22.00 5.93
CA GLN A 418 -7.05 23.19 6.78
C GLN A 418 -8.49 23.47 7.22
N ILE A 419 -9.48 23.14 6.39
CA ILE A 419 -10.89 23.24 6.80
C ILE A 419 -11.19 22.21 7.88
N GLY A 420 -10.66 21.00 7.74
CA GLY A 420 -10.84 19.92 8.70
C GLY A 420 -10.20 20.17 10.07
N SER A 421 -9.21 21.07 10.18
CA SER A 421 -8.63 21.43 11.48
C SER A 421 -9.51 22.38 12.30
N ALA A 422 -10.56 22.95 11.71
CA ALA A 422 -11.53 23.83 12.36
C ALA A 422 -10.90 24.93 13.24
N LEU A 423 -9.77 25.46 12.80
CA LEU A 423 -9.09 26.56 13.49
C LEU A 423 -9.90 27.86 13.35
N SER A 424 -9.85 28.70 14.38
CA SER A 424 -10.46 30.03 14.42
C SER A 424 -9.39 31.08 14.73
N GLY A 425 -9.56 32.30 14.23
CA GLY A 425 -8.59 33.39 14.42
C GLY A 425 -7.34 33.25 13.57
N VAL A 426 -7.40 32.49 12.47
CA VAL A 426 -6.29 32.31 11.52
C VAL A 426 -6.48 33.23 10.31
N ILE A 427 -5.36 33.75 9.79
CA ILE A 427 -5.33 34.44 8.49
C ILE A 427 -4.82 33.46 7.44
N TYR A 428 -5.70 33.05 6.54
CA TYR A 428 -5.37 32.21 5.40
C TYR A 428 -5.02 33.08 4.20
N VAL A 429 -3.84 32.87 3.64
CA VAL A 429 -3.38 33.54 2.41
C VAL A 429 -3.27 32.48 1.32
N LEU A 430 -4.11 32.58 0.30
CA LEU A 430 -4.20 31.64 -0.83
C LEU A 430 -3.74 32.31 -2.12
N ASP A 431 -3.06 31.53 -2.95
CA ASP A 431 -2.49 31.95 -4.22
C ASP A 431 -3.21 31.23 -5.37
N GLU A 432 -4.14 31.91 -6.03
CA GLU A 432 -4.95 31.45 -7.18
C GLU A 432 -5.55 30.04 -7.01
N PRO A 433 -6.42 29.81 -6.00
CA PRO A 433 -6.99 28.50 -5.73
C PRO A 433 -7.93 27.96 -6.84
N SER A 434 -8.37 28.81 -7.78
CA SER A 434 -9.17 28.38 -8.94
C SER A 434 -8.34 27.67 -10.02
N ILE A 435 -7.00 27.67 -9.94
CA ILE A 435 -6.14 27.05 -10.96
C ILE A 435 -6.45 25.57 -11.16
N GLY A 436 -6.57 25.19 -12.44
CA GLY A 436 -6.83 23.81 -12.85
C GLY A 436 -8.19 23.28 -12.37
N LEU A 437 -9.10 24.18 -12.00
CA LEU A 437 -10.47 23.86 -11.66
C LEU A 437 -11.37 24.19 -12.86
N HIS A 438 -12.35 23.33 -13.12
CA HIS A 438 -13.35 23.60 -14.14
C HIS A 438 -14.34 24.66 -13.63
N GLN A 439 -14.85 25.55 -14.50
CA GLN A 439 -15.75 26.65 -14.10
C GLN A 439 -16.96 26.19 -13.27
N ARG A 440 -17.49 25.00 -13.59
CA ARG A 440 -18.60 24.36 -12.85
C ARG A 440 -18.30 24.15 -11.36
N ASP A 441 -17.06 23.84 -11.03
CA ASP A 441 -16.66 23.48 -9.66
C ASP A 441 -16.15 24.70 -8.88
N ASN A 442 -16.00 25.86 -9.55
CA ASN A 442 -15.54 27.12 -8.96
C ASN A 442 -16.48 27.63 -7.85
N GLN A 443 -17.80 27.53 -8.06
CA GLN A 443 -18.77 27.93 -7.02
C GLN A 443 -18.57 27.16 -5.71
N ARG A 444 -18.25 25.85 -5.79
CA ARG A 444 -18.00 25.02 -4.61
C ARG A 444 -16.76 25.46 -3.84
N LEU A 445 -15.72 25.89 -4.56
CA LEU A 445 -14.52 26.46 -3.96
C LEU A 445 -14.86 27.76 -3.23
N ILE A 446 -15.61 28.67 -3.87
CA ILE A 446 -16.05 29.94 -3.26
C ILE A 446 -16.85 29.68 -1.98
N ASP A 447 -17.84 28.78 -2.02
CA ASP A 447 -18.67 28.43 -0.85
C ASP A 447 -17.82 27.87 0.30
N THR A 448 -16.78 27.12 -0.06
CA THR A 448 -15.82 26.56 0.89
C THR A 448 -14.95 27.66 1.54
N LEU A 449 -14.49 28.65 0.76
CA LEU A 449 -13.75 29.80 1.28
C LEU A 449 -14.60 30.68 2.19
N LYS A 450 -15.89 30.88 1.84
CA LYS A 450 -16.86 31.56 2.69
C LYS A 450 -17.07 30.81 4.01
N THR A 451 -17.20 29.49 3.95
CA THR A 451 -17.28 28.66 5.16
C THR A 451 -16.04 28.83 6.04
N LEU A 452 -14.84 28.83 5.46
CA LEU A 452 -13.59 29.05 6.20
C LEU A 452 -13.58 30.40 6.91
N ARG A 453 -14.01 31.48 6.23
CA ARG A 453 -14.20 32.82 6.79
C ARG A 453 -15.22 32.81 7.93
N ASP A 454 -16.39 32.23 7.71
CA ASP A 454 -17.54 32.25 8.63
C ASP A 454 -17.29 31.47 9.93
N ILE A 455 -16.33 30.53 9.94
CA ILE A 455 -15.83 29.86 11.16
C ILE A 455 -15.07 30.82 12.09
N GLY A 456 -14.76 32.05 11.64
CA GLY A 456 -14.06 33.07 12.43
C GLY A 456 -12.63 33.32 11.96
N ASN A 457 -12.37 33.11 10.68
CA ASN A 457 -11.05 33.34 10.06
C ASN A 457 -11.10 34.50 9.08
N THR A 458 -9.91 34.98 8.68
CA THR A 458 -9.77 35.93 7.57
C THR A 458 -9.13 35.21 6.38
N VAL A 459 -9.70 35.41 5.20
CA VAL A 459 -9.23 34.76 3.97
C VAL A 459 -8.79 35.84 3.00
N ILE A 460 -7.51 35.81 2.62
CA ILE A 460 -6.91 36.68 1.61
C ILE A 460 -6.59 35.80 0.42
N VAL A 461 -7.20 36.10 -0.72
CA VAL A 461 -7.04 35.32 -1.95
C VAL A 461 -6.45 36.21 -3.03
N VAL A 462 -5.35 35.77 -3.63
CA VAL A 462 -4.85 36.34 -4.89
C VAL A 462 -5.58 35.62 -6.02
N GLU A 463 -6.35 36.34 -6.82
CA GLU A 463 -7.19 35.76 -7.86
C GLU A 463 -7.37 36.70 -9.06
N HIS A 464 -7.75 36.09 -10.18
CA HIS A 464 -8.12 36.78 -11.42
C HIS A 464 -9.46 36.28 -11.99
N ASP A 465 -10.08 35.26 -11.36
CA ASP A 465 -11.40 34.76 -11.74
C ASP A 465 -12.54 35.75 -11.39
N GLU A 466 -13.41 36.01 -12.36
CA GLU A 466 -14.51 36.97 -12.23
C GLU A 466 -15.48 36.58 -11.10
N ALA A 467 -15.87 35.30 -11.00
CA ALA A 467 -16.86 34.86 -10.01
C ALA A 467 -16.32 35.05 -8.59
N THR A 468 -15.06 34.73 -8.37
CA THR A 468 -14.39 34.89 -7.07
C THR A 468 -14.28 36.37 -6.69
N ILE A 469 -13.91 37.24 -7.62
CA ILE A 469 -13.81 38.68 -7.37
C ILE A 469 -15.20 39.27 -7.03
N ARG A 470 -16.25 38.88 -7.76
CA ARG A 470 -17.61 39.37 -7.52
C ARG A 470 -18.20 38.92 -6.18
N GLU A 471 -17.81 37.74 -5.70
CA GLU A 471 -18.30 37.18 -4.43
C GLU A 471 -17.45 37.57 -3.22
N ALA A 472 -16.39 38.37 -3.41
CA ALA A 472 -15.52 38.83 -2.35
C ALA A 472 -16.17 39.93 -1.52
N ASP A 473 -15.94 39.90 -0.20
CA ASP A 473 -16.41 40.97 0.70
C ASP A 473 -15.64 42.28 0.47
N TYR A 474 -14.38 42.17 0.04
CA TYR A 474 -13.47 43.29 -0.19
C TYR A 474 -12.42 42.91 -1.23
N VAL A 475 -12.06 43.85 -2.09
CA VAL A 475 -11.10 43.66 -3.18
C VAL A 475 -10.02 44.74 -3.10
N ILE A 476 -8.78 44.35 -3.34
CA ILE A 476 -7.62 45.24 -3.46
C ILE A 476 -7.01 44.99 -4.84
N ASP A 477 -7.03 46.01 -5.69
CA ASP A 477 -6.45 45.97 -7.04
C ASP A 477 -5.04 46.56 -7.02
N LEU A 478 -4.05 45.78 -7.48
CA LEU A 478 -2.62 46.11 -7.35
C LEU A 478 -2.00 46.46 -8.71
N GLY A 479 -1.50 47.69 -8.81
CA GLY A 479 -0.69 48.25 -9.88
C GLY A 479 -1.45 48.45 -11.20
N PRO A 480 -1.26 49.57 -11.92
CA PRO A 480 -1.72 49.64 -13.29
C PRO A 480 -0.83 48.83 -14.27
N GLY A 481 0.31 48.29 -13.80
CA GLY A 481 1.24 47.49 -14.60
C GLY A 481 2.09 46.52 -13.79
N ALA A 482 3.00 45.81 -14.46
CA ALA A 482 3.87 44.81 -13.83
C ALA A 482 5.28 45.36 -13.51
N GLY A 483 5.99 44.69 -12.60
CA GLY A 483 7.37 45.01 -12.24
C GLY A 483 7.53 46.42 -11.67
N VAL A 484 8.44 47.21 -12.23
CA VAL A 484 8.70 48.61 -11.81
C VAL A 484 7.52 49.56 -12.04
N HIS A 485 6.53 49.16 -12.84
CA HIS A 485 5.32 49.93 -13.13
C HIS A 485 4.11 49.53 -12.28
N GLY A 486 4.30 48.59 -11.33
CA GLY A 486 3.27 48.12 -10.41
C GLY A 486 3.62 48.39 -8.96
N GLY A 487 3.00 47.63 -8.04
CA GLY A 487 3.29 47.72 -6.60
C GLY A 487 2.56 48.83 -5.85
N GLU A 488 1.61 49.51 -6.49
CA GLU A 488 0.72 50.51 -5.88
C GLU A 488 -0.70 49.96 -5.74
N ILE A 489 -1.49 50.48 -4.81
CA ILE A 489 -2.92 50.13 -4.71
C ILE A 489 -3.70 51.05 -5.68
N THR A 490 -4.20 50.47 -6.78
CA THR A 490 -4.92 51.21 -7.82
C THR A 490 -6.36 51.51 -7.40
N ALA A 491 -7.00 50.54 -6.76
CA ALA A 491 -8.36 50.63 -6.23
C ALA A 491 -8.53 49.67 -5.05
N GLN A 492 -9.40 50.02 -4.11
CA GLN A 492 -9.76 49.15 -2.99
C GLN A 492 -11.21 49.44 -2.56
N GLY A 493 -11.96 48.41 -2.19
CA GLY A 493 -13.37 48.55 -1.80
C GLY A 493 -14.17 47.27 -2.04
N THR A 494 -15.48 47.40 -2.09
CA THR A 494 -16.40 46.35 -2.55
C THR A 494 -16.22 46.07 -4.06
N PRO A 495 -16.58 44.88 -4.56
CA PRO A 495 -16.52 44.58 -5.99
C PRO A 495 -17.22 45.63 -6.87
N GLU A 496 -18.35 46.17 -6.42
CA GLU A 496 -19.09 47.22 -7.13
C GLU A 496 -18.34 48.57 -7.15
N GLU A 497 -17.58 48.89 -6.10
CA GLU A 497 -16.74 50.08 -6.05
C GLU A 497 -15.52 49.95 -6.98
N ILE A 498 -14.92 48.76 -7.05
CA ILE A 498 -13.85 48.44 -8.02
C ILE A 498 -14.37 48.58 -9.45
N GLU A 499 -15.54 48.01 -9.75
CA GLU A 499 -16.16 48.08 -11.08
C GLU A 499 -16.41 49.52 -11.55
N ARG A 500 -16.71 50.44 -10.62
CA ARG A 500 -16.93 51.87 -10.93
C ARG A 500 -15.64 52.68 -11.04
N ASN A 501 -14.50 52.18 -10.55
CA ASN A 501 -13.25 52.92 -10.53
C ASN A 501 -12.58 52.90 -11.92
N PRO A 502 -12.46 54.05 -12.62
CA PRO A 502 -11.87 54.11 -13.96
C PRO A 502 -10.36 53.82 -13.97
N ALA A 503 -9.65 53.97 -12.85
CA ALA A 503 -8.22 53.70 -12.76
C ALA A 503 -7.91 52.19 -12.69
N SER A 504 -8.87 51.36 -12.27
CA SER A 504 -8.72 49.91 -12.15
C SER A 504 -8.87 49.22 -13.50
N ILE A 505 -7.83 48.52 -13.97
CA ILE A 505 -7.92 47.68 -15.17
C ILE A 505 -8.91 46.54 -14.90
N THR A 506 -8.83 45.94 -13.72
CA THR A 506 -9.76 44.91 -13.25
C THR A 506 -11.21 45.40 -13.32
N GLY A 507 -11.51 46.60 -12.79
CA GLY A 507 -12.83 47.22 -12.87
C GLY A 507 -13.31 47.49 -14.31
N GLN A 508 -12.40 47.83 -15.23
CA GLN A 508 -12.75 47.99 -16.65
C GLN A 508 -13.15 46.67 -17.32
N TYR A 509 -12.54 45.54 -16.94
CA TYR A 509 -12.98 44.21 -17.40
C TYR A 509 -14.30 43.78 -16.73
N LEU A 510 -14.45 43.96 -15.42
CA LEU A 510 -15.68 43.62 -14.68
C LEU A 510 -16.90 44.38 -15.19
N SER A 511 -16.75 45.65 -15.56
CA SER A 511 -17.83 46.48 -16.14
C SER A 511 -18.10 46.19 -17.62
N GLY A 512 -17.29 45.35 -18.27
CA GLY A 512 -17.38 45.05 -19.70
C GLY A 512 -16.86 46.16 -20.63
N LYS A 513 -16.28 47.25 -20.09
CA LYS A 513 -15.63 48.30 -20.91
C LYS A 513 -14.46 47.71 -21.71
N LEU A 514 -13.70 46.81 -21.09
CA LEU A 514 -12.72 45.95 -21.75
C LEU A 514 -13.27 44.52 -21.78
N HIS A 515 -13.06 43.81 -22.88
CA HIS A 515 -13.41 42.41 -23.02
C HIS A 515 -12.53 41.74 -24.08
N MET A 516 -12.41 40.41 -24.00
CA MET A 516 -11.76 39.62 -25.04
C MET A 516 -12.78 39.31 -26.15
N SER A 517 -12.58 39.88 -27.34
CA SER A 517 -13.46 39.64 -28.49
C SER A 517 -13.37 38.19 -28.97
N THR A 518 -14.52 37.56 -29.20
CA THR A 518 -14.55 36.24 -29.85
C THR A 518 -14.16 36.40 -31.33
N PRO A 519 -13.21 35.62 -31.88
CA PRO A 519 -12.83 35.72 -33.29
C PRO A 519 -14.04 35.51 -34.22
N SER A 520 -14.18 36.34 -35.24
CA SER A 520 -15.24 36.22 -36.25
C SER A 520 -15.08 34.98 -37.12
N GLU A 521 -13.84 34.51 -37.31
CA GLU A 521 -13.50 33.30 -38.04
C GLU A 521 -12.63 32.38 -37.17
N ARG A 522 -12.92 31.08 -37.22
CA ARG A 522 -12.10 30.03 -36.58
C ARG A 522 -11.27 29.34 -37.64
N ARG A 523 -10.03 28.97 -37.31
CA ARG A 523 -9.16 28.20 -38.23
C ARG A 523 -9.77 26.82 -38.43
N GLU A 524 -9.90 26.38 -39.68
CA GLU A 524 -10.26 25.00 -39.99
C GLU A 524 -9.07 24.07 -39.70
N GLY A 525 -9.35 22.90 -39.12
CA GLY A 525 -8.31 21.91 -38.80
C GLY A 525 -7.72 21.29 -40.07
N SER A 526 -6.40 21.16 -40.12
CA SER A 526 -5.70 20.56 -41.27
C SER A 526 -5.78 19.03 -41.32
N GLY A 527 -6.30 18.38 -40.28
CA GLY A 527 -6.36 16.92 -40.16
C GLY A 527 -5.03 16.23 -39.91
N GLU A 528 -3.91 16.96 -39.91
CA GLU A 528 -2.56 16.41 -39.69
C GLU A 528 -2.11 16.44 -38.21
N SER A 529 -2.82 17.17 -37.35
CA SER A 529 -2.70 17.13 -35.89
C SER A 529 -3.89 17.83 -35.22
N LEU A 530 -4.11 17.54 -33.93
CA LEU A 530 -5.09 18.21 -33.07
C LEU A 530 -4.70 19.67 -32.79
#